data_AF-A0A4S0NKR7-F1
#
_entry.id   AF-A0A4S0NKR7-F1
#
_cell.length_a   1.000
_cell.length_b   1.000
_cell.length_c   1.000
_cell.angle_alpha   90.00
_cell.angle_beta   90.00
_cell.angle_gamma   90.00
#
_symmetry.space_group_name_H-M   'P 1'
#
loop_
_entity.id
_entity.type
_entity.pdbx_description
1 polymer ?
#
loop_
_entity_poly.entity_id
_entity_poly.type
_entity_poly.pdbx_seq_one_letter_code
_entity_poly.pdbx_strand_id
1 'polypeptide(L)'
;MNVAAEVVVVVTAAQDLVSCALSKYRAGDTISTRAMLDAVRRSDPACEDSDDHLIELIVMTAVGKTMAVVFDHRSAEERLPRIS
;
A
#
# COMPACT_ATOMS: atom_id res chain seq x y z
N MET A 1 25.76 5.19 -19.52
CA MET A 1 24.36 4.71 -19.54
C MET A 1 24.25 3.59 -18.52
N ASN A 2 23.88 3.91 -17.28
CA ASN A 2 23.79 2.96 -16.18
C ASN A 2 22.78 3.44 -15.11
N VAL A 3 21.61 3.88 -15.56
CA VAL A 3 20.49 4.29 -14.70
C VAL A 3 19.27 3.47 -15.13
N ALA A 4 19.20 2.20 -14.72
CA ALA A 4 18.03 1.36 -15.00
C ALA A 4 17.94 0.12 -14.08
N ALA A 5 19.05 -0.40 -13.56
CA ALA A 5 19.04 -1.65 -12.81
C ALA A 5 18.52 -1.51 -11.36
N GLU A 6 18.83 -0.40 -10.69
CA GLU A 6 18.47 -0.19 -9.28
C GLU A 6 16.96 0.08 -9.12
N VAL A 7 16.39 0.88 -10.03
CA VAL A 7 14.95 1.19 -10.06
C VAL A 7 14.12 -0.08 -10.28
N VAL A 8 14.57 -1.00 -11.13
CA VAL A 8 13.81 -2.22 -11.42
C VAL A 8 13.76 -3.17 -10.22
N VAL A 9 14.84 -3.27 -9.43
CA VAL A 9 14.88 -4.17 -8.26
C VAL A 9 14.03 -3.63 -7.11
N VAL A 10 14.09 -2.32 -6.84
CA VAL A 10 13.30 -1.70 -5.75
C VAL A 10 11.81 -1.70 -6.08
N VAL A 11 11.44 -1.39 -7.32
CA VAL A 11 10.04 -1.42 -7.78
C VAL A 11 9.42 -2.82 -7.64
N THR A 12 10.20 -3.89 -7.90
CA THR A 12 9.70 -5.26 -7.71
C THR A 12 9.46 -5.61 -6.24
N ALA A 13 10.29 -5.12 -5.31
CA ALA A 13 10.13 -5.44 -3.88
C ALA A 13 8.85 -4.82 -3.29
N ALA A 14 8.60 -3.54 -3.56
CA ALA A 14 7.39 -2.86 -3.08
C ALA A 14 6.11 -3.47 -3.67
N GLN A 15 6.14 -3.80 -4.96
CA GLN A 15 5.01 -4.44 -5.65
C GLN A 15 4.72 -5.85 -5.10
N ASP A 16 5.76 -6.62 -4.76
CA ASP A 16 5.61 -7.94 -4.14
C ASP A 16 5.02 -7.84 -2.73
N LEU A 17 5.45 -6.86 -1.93
CA LEU A 17 4.87 -6.60 -0.60
C LEU A 17 3.39 -6.23 -0.69
N VAL A 18 3.02 -5.34 -1.62
CA VAL A 18 1.61 -4.96 -1.87
C VAL A 18 0.80 -6.17 -2.34
N SER A 19 1.34 -6.96 -3.27
CA SER A 19 0.68 -8.16 -3.78
C SER A 19 0.48 -9.20 -2.68
N CYS A 20 1.47 -9.38 -1.80
CA CYS A 20 1.40 -10.25 -0.63
C CYS A 20 0.35 -9.76 0.37
N ALA A 21 0.33 -8.46 0.68
CA ALA A 21 -0.67 -7.86 1.57
C ALA A 21 -2.11 -8.06 1.03
N LEU A 22 -2.30 -7.85 -0.27
CA LEU A 22 -3.60 -8.00 -0.94
C LEU A 22 -4.03 -9.45 -1.19
N SER A 23 -3.11 -10.42 -1.11
CA SER A 23 -3.41 -11.84 -1.38
C SER A 23 -4.48 -12.43 -0.46
N LYS A 24 -4.70 -11.82 0.71
CA LYS A 24 -5.69 -12.25 1.72
C LYS A 24 -7.12 -11.81 1.40
N TYR A 25 -7.28 -10.90 0.43
CA TYR A 25 -8.56 -10.33 0.04
C TYR A 25 -9.07 -10.96 -1.25
N ARG A 26 -10.39 -10.96 -1.44
CA ARG A 26 -11.08 -11.51 -2.60
C ARG A 26 -11.59 -10.41 -3.51
N ALA A 27 -11.91 -10.78 -4.75
CA ALA A 27 -12.64 -9.92 -5.67
C ALA A 27 -13.96 -9.44 -5.01
N GLY A 28 -14.27 -8.15 -5.16
CA GLY A 28 -15.43 -7.51 -4.53
C GLY A 28 -15.21 -7.04 -3.09
N ASP A 29 -14.11 -7.40 -2.43
CA ASP A 29 -13.79 -6.88 -1.10
C ASP A 29 -13.49 -5.37 -1.17
N THR A 30 -13.75 -4.69 -0.05
CA THR A 30 -13.36 -3.29 0.14
C THR A 30 -12.11 -3.22 1.00
N ILE A 31 -11.10 -2.50 0.53
CA ILE A 31 -9.85 -2.25 1.25
C ILE A 31 -9.69 -0.76 1.57
N SER A 32 -8.94 -0.46 2.65
CA SER A 32 -8.50 0.89 2.97
C SER A 32 -7.03 1.05 2.57
N THR A 33 -6.71 2.15 1.88
CA THR A 33 -5.31 2.49 1.53
C THR A 33 -4.43 2.58 2.79
N ARG A 34 -4.95 3.17 3.87
CA ARG A 34 -4.24 3.29 5.14
C ARG A 34 -3.98 1.92 5.80
N ALA A 35 -4.99 1.06 5.84
CA ALA A 35 -4.82 -0.28 6.41
C ALA A 35 -3.79 -1.11 5.62
N MET A 36 -3.74 -0.94 4.29
CA MET A 36 -2.73 -1.59 3.46
C MET A 36 -1.34 -1.00 3.62
N LEU A 37 -1.20 0.33 3.72
CA LEU A 37 0.07 0.96 4.07
C LEU A 37 0.60 0.42 5.40
N ASP A 38 -0.23 0.39 6.44
CA ASP A 38 0.14 -0.14 7.75
C ASP A 38 0.52 -1.65 7.66
N ALA A 39 -0.07 -2.42 6.74
CA ALA A 39 0.28 -3.82 6.50
C ALA A 39 1.62 -4.00 5.76
N VAL A 40 1.88 -3.18 4.74
CA VAL A 40 3.14 -3.17 3.99
C VAL A 40 4.30 -2.78 4.92
N ARG A 41 4.17 -1.66 5.65
CA ARG A 41 5.20 -1.19 6.59
C ARG A 41 5.47 -2.15 7.74
N ARG A 42 4.46 -2.92 8.16
CA ARG A 42 4.65 -3.99 9.17
C ARG A 42 5.39 -5.19 8.60
N SER A 43 5.21 -5.46 7.31
CA SER A 43 5.85 -6.60 6.63
C SER A 43 7.31 -6.28 6.30
N ASP A 44 7.60 -5.03 5.95
CA ASP A 44 8.96 -4.52 5.79
C ASP A 44 9.10 -3.12 6.42
N PRO A 45 9.59 -3.03 7.67
CA PRO A 45 9.86 -1.76 8.32
C PRO A 45 11.00 -0.93 7.68
N ALA A 46 11.84 -1.55 6.83
CA ALA A 46 12.94 -0.89 6.15
C ALA A 46 12.56 -0.40 4.75
N CYS A 47 11.34 -0.66 4.28
CA CYS A 47 10.84 -0.11 3.02
C CYS A 47 10.89 1.43 3.07
N GLU A 48 11.67 2.02 2.16
CA GLU A 48 11.89 3.48 2.08
C GLU A 48 10.95 4.18 1.07
N ASP A 49 10.11 3.42 0.36
CA ASP A 49 9.15 3.98 -0.59
C ASP A 49 8.22 4.99 0.09
N SER A 50 7.81 6.04 -0.62
CA SER A 50 6.87 7.02 -0.07
C SER A 50 5.47 6.42 0.09
N ASP A 51 4.68 6.95 1.03
CA ASP A 51 3.28 6.53 1.18
C ASP A 51 2.49 6.75 -0.12
N ASP A 52 2.77 7.82 -0.87
CA ASP A 52 2.12 8.08 -2.17
C ASP A 52 2.45 7.00 -3.20
N HIS A 53 3.71 6.58 -3.31
CA HIS A 53 4.12 5.53 -4.23
C HIS A 53 3.50 4.17 -3.85
N LEU A 54 3.49 3.85 -2.56
CA LEU A 54 2.83 2.64 -2.08
C LEU A 54 1.31 2.67 -2.31
N ILE A 55 0.66 3.83 -2.13
CA ILE A 55 -0.77 4.00 -2.44
C ILE A 55 -1.03 3.75 -3.92
N GLU A 56 -0.21 4.29 -4.81
CA GLU A 56 -0.31 4.06 -6.26
C GLU A 56 -0.29 2.56 -6.57
N LEU A 57 0.72 1.83 -6.05
CA LEU A 57 0.84 0.38 -6.24
C LEU A 57 -0.36 -0.39 -5.65
N ILE A 58 -0.84 -0.01 -4.47
CA ILE A 58 -2.03 -0.59 -3.84
C ILE A 58 -3.26 -0.42 -4.75
N VAL A 59 -3.51 0.79 -5.22
CA VAL A 59 -4.67 1.11 -6.07
C VAL A 59 -4.60 0.33 -7.37
N MET A 60 -3.45 0.36 -8.06
CA MET A 60 -3.27 -0.37 -9.33
C MET A 60 -3.51 -1.87 -9.15
N THR A 61 -2.96 -2.46 -8.08
CA THR A 61 -3.10 -3.90 -7.80
C THR A 61 -4.53 -4.27 -7.41
N ALA A 62 -5.18 -3.45 -6.59
CA ALA A 62 -6.55 -3.68 -6.13
C ALA A 62 -7.58 -3.55 -7.27
N VAL A 63 -7.43 -2.55 -8.15
CA VAL A 63 -8.25 -2.39 -9.36
C VAL A 63 -8.10 -3.59 -10.27
N GLY A 64 -6.86 -4.07 -10.50
CA GLY A 64 -6.61 -5.30 -11.26
C GLY A 64 -7.26 -6.55 -10.63
N LYS A 65 -7.55 -6.54 -9.33
CA LYS A 65 -8.24 -7.61 -8.60
C LYS A 65 -9.74 -7.35 -8.39
N THR A 66 -10.32 -6.33 -9.01
CA THR A 66 -11.75 -5.96 -8.87
C THR A 66 -12.19 -5.68 -7.43
N MET A 67 -11.29 -5.11 -6.62
CA MET A 67 -11.57 -4.69 -5.25
C MET A 67 -11.99 -3.21 -5.22
N ALA A 68 -12.84 -2.83 -4.27
CA ALA A 68 -13.14 -1.44 -3.99
C ALA A 68 -12.06 -0.84 -3.08
N VAL A 69 -11.62 0.38 -3.39
CA VAL A 69 -10.59 1.08 -2.62
C VAL A 69 -11.19 2.29 -1.93
N VAL A 70 -10.99 2.37 -0.62
CA VAL A 70 -11.33 3.54 0.21
C VAL A 70 -10.06 4.29 0.56
N PHE A 71 -9.99 5.54 0.15
CA PHE A 71 -8.91 6.45 0.49
C PHE A 71 -9.13 7.05 1.88
N ASP A 72 -8.24 6.74 2.82
CA ASP A 72 -8.23 7.34 4.15
C ASP A 72 -6.97 8.21 4.32
N HIS A 73 -7.15 9.53 4.23
CA HIS A 73 -6.09 10.53 4.34
C HIS A 73 -5.95 11.11 5.75
N ARG A 74 -6.74 10.62 6.72
CA ARG A 74 -6.69 11.16 8.08
C ARG A 74 -5.33 10.89 8.71
N SER A 75 -4.80 11.89 9.40
CA SER A 75 -3.58 11.75 10.18
C SER A 75 -3.79 10.75 11.34
N ALA A 76 -2.69 10.27 11.93
CA ALA A 76 -2.78 9.38 13.09
C ALA A 76 -3.58 10.02 14.25
N GLU A 77 -3.42 11.33 14.44
CA GLU A 77 -4.11 12.11 15.48
C GLU A 77 -5.60 12.29 15.18
N GLU A 78 -5.96 12.52 13.91
CA GLU A 78 -7.36 12.65 13.47
C GLU A 78 -8.16 11.35 13.61
N ARG A 79 -7.49 10.21 13.72
CA ARG A 79 -8.12 8.91 13.96
C ARG A 79 -8.40 8.63 15.43
N LEU A 80 -7.77 9.34 16.37
CA LEU A 80 -8.04 9.16 17.78
C LEU A 80 -9.46 9.63 18.08
N PRO A 81 -10.26 8.85 18.84
CA PRO A 81 -11.56 9.32 19.30
C PRO A 81 -11.33 10.61 20.09
N ARG A 82 -11.96 11.70 19.67
CA ARG A 82 -11.95 12.93 20.45
C ARG A 82 -12.69 12.63 21.75
N ILE A 83 -11.92 12.49 22.82
CA ILE A 83 -12.45 12.38 24.17
C ILE A 83 -12.91 13.79 24.52
N SER A 84 -14.20 14.06 24.39
CA SER A 84 -14.85 15.28 24.88
C SER A 84 -15.10 15.19 26.37
#